data_AF-A0AAD7HUX8-F1
#
_entry.id   AF-A0AAD7HUX8-F1
#
_cell.length_a   1.000
_cell.length_b   1.000
_cell.length_c   1.000
_cell.angle_alpha   90.00
_cell.angle_beta   90.00
_cell.angle_gamma   90.00
#
_symmetry.space_group_name_H-M   'P 1'
#
loop_
_entity.id
_entity.type
_entity.pdbx_description
1 polymer ?
#
loop_
_entity_poly.entity_id
_entity_poly.type
_entity_poly.pdbx_seq_one_letter_code
_entity_poly.pdbx_strand_id
1 'polypeptide(L)'
;MEFDGVDDDGMIIDYEDNDVDGMIRAVAAEHPEAARKFFVNTPAIMAKRTKSTSAKRKLDSDDTSAPRAKGKAKKKTNADDSDMDEPPSTITYYVFIPKILPATSSKRGGRKLSDEDRFIQRGPLTIPTTAPYSSLLNAIATALPCPRGNILESQILWKPKKPKNADKLALGYAAGYKVLVDEMEEKAPGSRHILLFMPAPAKPLEEAPSWDTDDAPPPTFDYSQLELAGATDSVQQQKIAFNKATKDHRGELEEKYPIGKHPSFPQFRVYKQPNTGFLFELNNSRMGVWSAGMGAGTADVTTPPASRFFDAGQRIKIVPNTPATPAIAPALVLAPAPAPAPAPTPAPSSSLVDVLLATLLTQNGGGGLAALFPQLNPVTPAAPPPLNAHPHPRTAPPSPVKDHSVTLENFCTLYGIPAAERTRLEDVGFLPGDQTDGALSDDLRGAGFTILGWKRVHNANVRFKADLAAGRFD
;
A
#
# COMPACT_ATOMS: atom_id res chain seq x y z
N MET A 1 32.64 64.09 17.70
CA MET A 1 33.37 62.80 17.65
C MET A 1 32.67 61.97 16.60
N GLU A 2 33.04 62.22 15.36
CA GLU A 2 32.66 61.42 14.19
C GLU A 2 33.48 60.12 14.24
N PHE A 3 32.81 59.00 13.97
CA PHE A 3 33.46 57.70 13.76
C PHE A 3 33.23 57.34 12.29
N ASP A 4 34.29 57.50 11.50
CA ASP A 4 34.40 56.96 10.15
C ASP A 4 34.49 55.43 10.22
N GLY A 5 33.63 54.76 9.45
CA GLY A 5 33.52 53.31 9.38
C GLY A 5 33.63 52.80 7.95
N VAL A 6 34.88 52.46 7.60
CA VAL A 6 35.35 51.28 6.82
C VAL A 6 34.70 50.99 5.46
N ASP A 7 35.53 51.14 4.43
CA ASP A 7 35.39 50.60 3.07
C ASP A 7 35.28 49.06 3.06
N ASP A 8 34.28 48.53 2.34
CA ASP A 8 34.12 47.10 2.05
C ASP A 8 34.40 46.87 0.55
N ASP A 9 35.59 46.33 0.26
CA ASP A 9 36.07 45.95 -1.07
C ASP A 9 35.28 44.74 -1.60
N GLY A 10 34.32 45.03 -2.49
CA GLY A 10 33.57 44.03 -3.24
C GLY A 10 34.46 43.21 -4.18
N MET A 11 34.83 42.00 -3.75
CA MET A 11 35.48 40.98 -4.57
C MET A 11 34.48 40.43 -5.61
N ILE A 12 34.59 40.88 -6.87
CA ILE A 12 33.89 40.29 -8.01
C ILE A 12 34.60 38.98 -8.36
N ILE A 13 33.93 37.85 -8.09
CA ILE A 13 34.37 36.52 -8.56
C ILE A 13 33.73 36.30 -9.93
N ASP A 14 34.51 36.53 -10.98
CA ASP A 14 34.16 36.14 -12.35
C ASP A 14 34.15 34.59 -12.42
N TYR A 15 32.96 34.00 -12.37
CA TYR A 15 32.78 32.59 -12.69
C TYR A 15 32.85 32.42 -14.20
N GLU A 16 33.91 31.78 -14.67
CA GLU A 16 34.06 31.34 -16.05
C GLU A 16 32.84 30.52 -16.48
N ASP A 17 32.19 30.97 -17.56
CA ASP A 17 31.10 30.28 -18.25
C ASP A 17 31.54 28.86 -18.61
N ASN A 18 31.08 27.89 -17.83
CA ASN A 18 31.19 26.48 -18.18
C ASN A 18 30.37 26.25 -19.45
N ASP A 19 31.04 25.93 -20.55
CA ASP A 19 30.48 25.58 -21.86
C ASP A 19 29.76 24.22 -21.81
N VAL A 20 28.62 24.21 -21.13
CA VAL A 20 27.71 23.07 -21.01
C VAL A 20 27.19 22.64 -22.39
N ASP A 21 27.04 23.59 -23.32
CA ASP A 21 26.57 23.32 -24.68
C ASP A 21 27.60 22.54 -25.52
N GLY A 22 28.89 22.84 -25.36
CA GLY A 22 29.98 22.07 -25.96
C GLY A 22 30.01 20.63 -25.44
N MET A 23 29.80 20.44 -24.14
CA MET A 23 29.78 19.12 -23.49
C MET A 23 28.58 18.27 -23.95
N ILE A 24 27.41 18.88 -24.12
CA ILE A 24 26.22 18.20 -24.66
C ILE A 24 26.43 17.75 -26.11
N ARG A 25 27.09 18.58 -26.95
CA ARG A 25 27.38 18.20 -28.34
C ARG A 25 28.39 17.06 -28.44
N ALA A 26 29.41 17.02 -27.58
CA ALA A 26 30.40 15.95 -27.55
C ALA A 26 29.75 14.60 -27.20
N VAL A 27 28.92 14.57 -26.15
CA VAL A 27 28.22 13.35 -25.71
C VAL A 27 27.20 12.87 -26.77
N ALA A 28 26.54 13.78 -27.47
CA ALA A 28 25.61 13.43 -28.55
C ALA A 28 26.32 12.83 -29.78
N ALA A 29 27.57 13.24 -30.06
CA ALA A 29 28.38 12.68 -31.13
C ALA A 29 28.91 11.27 -30.79
N GLU A 30 29.24 11.03 -29.52
CA GLU A 30 29.82 9.76 -29.05
C GLU A 30 28.77 8.66 -28.87
N HIS A 31 27.50 9.01 -28.58
CA HIS A 31 26.42 8.06 -28.35
C HIS A 31 25.14 8.37 -29.16
N PRO A 32 25.15 8.21 -30.49
CA PRO A 32 24.02 8.58 -31.36
C PRO A 32 22.75 7.76 -31.10
N GLU A 33 22.88 6.52 -30.61
CA GLU A 33 21.77 5.63 -30.23
C GLU A 33 21.04 6.11 -28.95
N ALA A 34 21.77 6.73 -28.01
CA ALA A 34 21.20 7.29 -26.79
C ALA A 34 20.56 8.66 -27.06
N ALA A 35 21.19 9.50 -27.88
CA ALA A 35 20.67 10.81 -28.27
C ALA A 35 19.32 10.71 -29.00
N ARG A 36 19.08 9.63 -29.78
CA ARG A 36 17.79 9.34 -30.43
C ARG A 36 16.60 9.22 -29.48
N LYS A 37 16.84 8.91 -28.20
CA LYS A 37 15.76 8.81 -27.19
C LYS A 37 15.47 10.13 -26.47
N PHE A 38 16.37 11.12 -26.56
CA PHE A 38 16.28 12.39 -25.82
C PHE A 38 15.91 13.60 -26.67
N PHE A 39 15.97 13.51 -28.01
CA PHE A 39 15.41 14.57 -28.87
C PHE A 39 13.88 14.48 -28.95
N VAL A 40 13.24 15.10 -27.96
CA VAL A 40 11.83 15.51 -28.05
C VAL A 40 11.72 16.57 -29.16
N ASN A 41 10.69 16.41 -30.01
CA ASN A 41 10.37 17.29 -31.11
C ASN A 41 10.44 18.78 -30.73
N THR A 42 11.46 19.48 -31.24
CA THR A 42 11.43 20.94 -31.29
C THR A 42 10.50 21.40 -32.42
N PRO A 43 9.77 22.53 -32.25
CA PRO A 43 8.86 23.07 -33.26
C PRO A 43 9.51 23.30 -34.63
N ALA A 44 10.82 23.54 -34.66
CA ALA A 44 11.60 23.77 -35.89
C ALA A 44 11.72 22.53 -36.80
N ILE A 45 11.61 21.30 -36.26
CA ILE A 45 11.70 20.06 -37.07
C ILE A 45 10.33 19.69 -37.66
N MET A 46 9.23 20.07 -36.99
CA MET A 46 7.86 19.85 -37.47
C MET A 46 7.54 20.68 -38.73
N ALA A 47 8.11 21.89 -38.87
CA ALA A 47 7.90 22.75 -40.03
C ALA A 47 8.53 22.24 -41.34
N LYS A 48 9.49 21.29 -41.28
CA LYS A 48 10.15 20.74 -42.48
C LYS A 48 9.52 19.45 -43.02
N ARG A 49 8.63 18.79 -42.26
CA ARG A 49 8.04 17.49 -42.64
C ARG A 49 6.72 17.59 -43.42
N THR A 50 6.16 18.78 -43.60
CA THR A 50 4.90 19.01 -44.34
C THR A 50 5.09 19.39 -45.81
N LYS A 51 6.31 19.36 -46.35
CA LYS A 51 6.58 19.84 -47.73
C LYS A 51 7.08 18.79 -48.73
N SER A 52 7.04 17.50 -48.42
CA SER A 52 7.51 16.46 -49.36
C SER A 52 6.67 15.18 -49.36
N THR A 53 5.45 15.23 -49.86
CA THR A 53 4.71 14.03 -50.35
C THR A 53 3.51 14.43 -51.20
N SER A 54 3.76 14.96 -52.40
CA SER A 54 2.75 15.04 -53.47
C SER A 54 3.40 15.03 -54.85
N ALA A 55 4.11 13.95 -55.18
CA ALA A 55 4.54 13.68 -56.54
C ALA A 55 4.74 12.18 -56.77
N LYS A 56 3.68 11.45 -57.13
CA LYS A 56 3.78 10.40 -58.16
C LYS A 56 2.42 9.96 -58.70
N ARG A 57 2.29 10.22 -60.01
CA ARG A 57 1.35 9.65 -60.99
C ARG A 57 1.16 8.14 -60.82
N LYS A 58 -0.05 7.66 -61.13
CA LYS A 58 -0.25 6.62 -62.16
C LYS A 58 -1.63 6.78 -62.82
N LEU A 59 -1.55 6.74 -64.15
CA LEU A 59 -2.60 6.79 -65.16
C LEU A 59 -2.99 5.33 -65.52
N ASP A 60 -4.16 5.19 -66.17
CA ASP A 60 -4.72 4.04 -66.91
C ASP A 60 -5.24 2.82 -66.13
N SER A 61 -6.56 2.58 -66.17
CA SER A 61 -7.18 1.86 -67.29
C SER A 61 -8.71 1.88 -67.20
N ASP A 62 -9.29 2.01 -68.39
CA ASP A 62 -10.69 2.09 -68.81
C ASP A 62 -11.52 0.80 -68.54
N ASP A 63 -12.84 0.97 -68.37
CA ASP A 63 -13.91 0.29 -69.11
C ASP A 63 -15.21 -0.02 -68.30
N THR A 64 -16.22 0.80 -68.61
CA THR A 64 -17.67 0.52 -68.77
C THR A 64 -18.49 -0.23 -67.70
N SER A 65 -19.41 0.51 -67.05
CA SER A 65 -20.88 0.43 -67.29
C SER A 65 -21.69 1.23 -66.24
N ALA A 66 -22.61 2.05 -66.74
CA ALA A 66 -23.52 2.92 -65.99
C ALA A 66 -24.81 2.17 -65.55
N PRO A 67 -25.87 2.86 -65.06
CA PRO A 67 -25.98 3.54 -63.77
C PRO A 67 -27.23 3.06 -62.99
N ARG A 68 -27.29 3.26 -61.66
CA ARG A 68 -28.60 3.29 -60.98
C ARG A 68 -28.66 4.30 -59.85
N ALA A 69 -29.50 5.29 -60.11
CA ALA A 69 -29.90 6.39 -59.25
C ALA A 69 -30.51 5.93 -57.92
N LYS A 70 -30.11 6.59 -56.82
CA LYS A 70 -31.02 6.92 -55.71
C LYS A 70 -30.71 8.34 -55.24
N GLY A 71 -31.57 9.26 -55.66
CA GLY A 71 -31.54 10.65 -55.25
C GLY A 71 -31.76 10.79 -53.75
N LYS A 72 -30.98 11.67 -53.12
CA LYS A 72 -31.35 12.28 -51.84
C LYS A 72 -31.79 13.70 -52.12
N ALA A 73 -33.07 13.92 -51.86
CA ALA A 73 -33.78 15.18 -52.02
C ALA A 73 -33.07 16.29 -51.23
N LYS A 74 -32.71 17.35 -51.95
CA LYS A 74 -32.25 18.61 -51.40
C LYS A 74 -33.50 19.38 -50.96
N LYS A 75 -33.89 19.25 -49.69
CA LYS A 75 -34.94 20.08 -49.10
C LYS A 75 -34.37 21.47 -48.84
N LYS A 76 -34.62 22.41 -49.76
CA LYS A 76 -34.58 23.85 -49.48
C LYS A 76 -35.74 24.14 -48.52
N THR A 77 -35.43 24.43 -47.26
CA THR A 77 -36.36 25.13 -46.37
C THR A 77 -35.99 26.59 -46.33
N ASN A 78 -37.02 27.41 -46.50
CA ASN A 78 -37.01 28.85 -46.58
C ASN A 78 -36.40 29.47 -45.32
N ALA A 79 -35.76 30.61 -45.55
CA ALA A 79 -35.45 31.60 -44.53
C ALA A 79 -36.75 32.00 -43.82
N ASP A 80 -36.83 31.68 -42.55
CA ASP A 80 -37.73 32.30 -41.59
C ASP A 80 -36.81 32.98 -40.57
N ASP A 81 -36.77 34.30 -40.68
CA ASP A 81 -35.92 35.24 -39.97
C ASP A 81 -36.54 35.48 -38.59
N SER A 82 -36.41 34.49 -37.72
CA SER A 82 -36.73 34.62 -36.31
C SER A 82 -35.41 34.78 -35.56
N ASP A 83 -35.15 35.99 -35.07
CA ASP A 83 -34.18 36.33 -34.01
C ASP A 83 -34.48 35.52 -32.73
N MET A 84 -34.29 34.20 -32.81
CA MET A 84 -34.33 33.29 -31.69
C MET A 84 -32.97 33.38 -31.03
N ASP A 85 -32.91 34.11 -29.92
CA ASP A 85 -31.81 34.17 -28.97
C ASP A 85 -31.18 32.77 -28.82
N GLU A 86 -30.07 32.54 -29.53
CA GLU A 86 -29.36 31.26 -29.50
C GLU A 86 -28.89 31.04 -28.05
N PRO A 87 -29.27 29.91 -27.40
CA PRO A 87 -28.97 29.73 -25.99
C PRO A 87 -27.46 29.80 -25.76
N PRO A 88 -27.01 30.46 -24.67
CA PRO A 88 -25.59 30.66 -24.44
C PRO A 88 -24.86 29.33 -24.44
N SER A 89 -23.84 29.23 -25.29
CA SER A 89 -23.01 28.04 -25.42
C SER A 89 -22.40 27.67 -24.06
N THR A 90 -22.57 26.41 -23.62
CA THR A 90 -22.03 25.93 -22.34
C THR A 90 -21.03 24.79 -22.52
N ILE A 91 -20.13 24.62 -21.54
CA ILE A 91 -19.17 23.52 -21.45
C ILE A 91 -19.43 22.78 -20.13
N THR A 92 -19.44 21.44 -20.17
CA THR A 92 -19.59 20.59 -18.98
C THR A 92 -18.25 19.99 -18.56
N TYR A 93 -17.90 20.15 -17.29
CA TYR A 93 -16.65 19.68 -16.70
C TYR A 93 -16.93 18.56 -15.67
N TYR A 94 -16.05 17.57 -15.65
CA TYR A 94 -15.99 16.53 -14.64
C TYR A 94 -14.62 16.59 -13.97
N VAL A 95 -14.58 16.72 -12.65
CA VAL A 95 -13.35 16.90 -11.88
C VAL A 95 -12.89 15.56 -11.34
N PHE A 96 -11.64 15.19 -11.60
CA PHE A 96 -11.01 13.93 -11.18
C PHE A 96 -9.84 14.25 -10.24
N ILE A 97 -9.93 13.75 -9.01
CA ILE A 97 -8.90 13.91 -7.98
C ILE A 97 -8.27 12.53 -7.69
N PRO A 98 -6.94 12.36 -7.75
CA PRO A 98 -6.31 11.08 -7.50
C PRO A 98 -6.51 10.63 -6.05
N LYS A 99 -6.89 9.36 -5.85
CA LYS A 99 -6.93 8.73 -4.52
C LYS A 99 -5.51 8.40 -4.06
N ILE A 100 -5.29 8.47 -2.75
CA ILE A 100 -4.03 8.06 -2.12
C ILE A 100 -4.01 6.53 -2.12
N LEU A 101 -3.20 5.95 -2.99
CA LEU A 101 -3.01 4.51 -3.06
C LEU A 101 -1.97 4.08 -2.01
N PRO A 102 -2.24 3.05 -1.18
CA PRO A 102 -1.25 2.53 -0.26
C PRO A 102 -0.05 1.99 -1.04
N ALA A 103 1.16 2.42 -0.64
CA ALA A 103 2.43 2.13 -1.31
C ALA A 103 2.75 0.62 -1.45
N THR A 104 2.00 -0.25 -0.78
CA THR A 104 2.28 -1.69 -0.64
C THR A 104 1.57 -2.58 -1.66
N SER A 105 0.69 -2.05 -2.51
CA SER A 105 -0.11 -2.87 -3.43
C SER A 105 0.59 -3.28 -4.74
N SER A 106 1.85 -2.89 -4.95
CA SER A 106 2.65 -3.31 -6.12
C SER A 106 3.16 -4.74 -5.96
N LYS A 107 2.26 -5.73 -5.87
CA LYS A 107 2.62 -7.12 -6.12
C LYS A 107 2.43 -7.41 -7.61
N ARG A 108 3.49 -7.95 -8.22
CA ARG A 108 3.57 -8.42 -9.61
C ARG A 108 2.37 -9.33 -9.92
N GLY A 109 1.43 -8.84 -10.73
CA GLY A 109 0.25 -9.60 -11.17
C GLY A 109 -1.10 -8.90 -11.02
N GLY A 110 -1.15 -7.72 -10.38
CA GLY A 110 -2.40 -6.99 -10.17
C GLY A 110 -3.08 -6.49 -11.44
N ARG A 111 -4.38 -6.76 -11.59
CA ARG A 111 -5.28 -6.20 -12.60
C ARG A 111 -5.09 -4.67 -12.66
N LYS A 112 -4.99 -4.08 -13.86
CA LYS A 112 -4.95 -2.62 -14.02
C LYS A 112 -6.20 -2.03 -13.36
N LEU A 113 -6.01 -1.26 -12.29
CA LEU A 113 -7.08 -0.50 -11.62
C LEU A 113 -7.79 0.38 -12.66
N SER A 114 -9.12 0.41 -12.62
CA SER A 114 -9.90 1.29 -13.49
C SER A 114 -9.69 2.77 -13.12
N ASP A 115 -10.08 3.71 -13.98
CA ASP A 115 -10.00 5.13 -13.64
C ASP A 115 -10.93 5.48 -12.46
N GLU A 116 -12.07 4.79 -12.31
CA GLU A 116 -13.00 4.94 -11.18
C GLU A 116 -12.37 4.52 -9.84
N ASP A 117 -11.48 3.53 -9.89
CA ASP A 117 -10.73 3.10 -8.71
C ASP A 117 -9.60 4.06 -8.35
N ARG A 118 -9.03 4.75 -9.35
CA ARG A 118 -7.86 5.65 -9.15
C ARG A 118 -8.23 7.07 -8.78
N PHE A 119 -9.43 7.52 -9.15
CA PHE A 119 -9.83 8.91 -9.00
C PHE A 119 -11.18 9.01 -8.28
N ILE A 120 -11.34 10.06 -7.49
CA ILE A 120 -12.65 10.56 -7.06
C ILE A 120 -13.17 11.47 -8.15
N GLN A 121 -14.38 11.21 -8.61
CA GLN A 121 -15.07 12.08 -9.57
C GLN A 121 -16.01 13.05 -8.83
N ARG A 122 -15.95 14.33 -9.20
CA ARG A 122 -16.82 15.42 -8.70
C ARG A 122 -17.45 16.16 -9.89
N GLY A 123 -18.65 16.71 -9.66
CA GLY A 123 -19.48 17.31 -10.71
C GLY A 123 -20.58 16.36 -11.21
N PRO A 124 -21.26 16.68 -12.33
CA PRO A 124 -20.85 17.62 -13.39
C PRO A 124 -20.97 19.10 -13.00
N LEU A 125 -20.09 19.92 -13.56
CA LEU A 125 -20.13 21.38 -13.50
C LEU A 125 -20.46 21.91 -14.90
N THR A 126 -21.38 22.85 -15.03
CA THR A 126 -21.73 23.46 -16.33
C THR A 126 -21.44 24.95 -16.26
N ILE A 127 -20.61 25.44 -17.18
CA ILE A 127 -20.17 26.84 -17.20
C ILE A 127 -20.40 27.41 -18.62
N PRO A 128 -20.96 28.64 -18.74
CA PRO A 128 -21.03 29.34 -20.02
C PRO A 128 -19.65 29.56 -20.64
N THR A 129 -19.56 29.45 -21.96
CA THR A 129 -18.33 29.73 -22.74
C THR A 129 -17.82 31.16 -22.55
N THR A 130 -18.72 32.12 -22.35
CA THR A 130 -18.40 33.53 -22.07
C THR A 130 -17.91 33.79 -20.65
N ALA A 131 -17.97 32.81 -19.75
CA ALA A 131 -17.60 33.00 -18.36
C ALA A 131 -16.07 33.13 -18.22
N PRO A 132 -15.58 34.02 -17.34
CA PRO A 132 -14.14 34.13 -17.08
C PRO A 132 -13.62 32.91 -16.33
N TYR A 133 -12.30 32.69 -16.39
CA TYR A 133 -11.61 31.60 -15.69
C TYR A 133 -11.89 31.57 -14.17
N SER A 134 -12.10 32.74 -13.55
CA SER A 134 -12.51 32.82 -12.14
C SER A 134 -13.83 32.10 -11.84
N SER A 135 -14.77 32.07 -12.79
CA SER A 135 -16.04 31.36 -12.65
C SER A 135 -15.83 29.84 -12.65
N LEU A 136 -14.88 29.34 -13.45
CA LEU A 136 -14.48 27.93 -13.39
C LEU A 136 -13.88 27.57 -12.03
N LEU A 137 -12.96 28.38 -11.52
CA LEU A 137 -12.35 28.13 -10.21
C LEU A 137 -13.37 28.19 -9.07
N ASN A 138 -14.31 29.13 -9.11
CA ASN A 138 -15.39 29.20 -8.13
C ASN A 138 -16.28 27.95 -8.21
N ALA A 139 -16.65 27.49 -9.41
CA ALA A 139 -17.43 26.27 -9.57
C ALA A 139 -16.68 25.02 -9.06
N ILE A 140 -15.37 24.93 -9.30
CA ILE A 140 -14.53 23.85 -8.75
C ILE A 140 -14.48 23.94 -7.22
N ALA A 141 -14.26 25.13 -6.66
CA ALA A 141 -14.22 25.37 -5.22
C ALA A 141 -15.54 24.93 -4.54
N THR A 142 -16.68 25.26 -5.15
CA THR A 142 -18.01 24.83 -4.69
C THR A 142 -18.20 23.31 -4.78
N ALA A 143 -17.74 22.65 -5.86
CA ALA A 143 -17.85 21.20 -5.99
C ALA A 143 -16.89 20.41 -5.10
N LEU A 144 -15.77 21.02 -4.69
CA LEU A 144 -14.75 20.43 -3.83
C LEU A 144 -14.81 20.95 -2.38
N PRO A 145 -15.98 21.37 -1.90
CA PRO A 145 -16.15 22.28 -0.75
C PRO A 145 -14.83 22.81 -0.15
N CYS A 146 -14.13 23.68 -0.88
CA CYS A 146 -12.82 24.19 -0.46
C CYS A 146 -12.63 25.66 -0.85
N PRO A 147 -11.78 26.42 -0.13
CA PRO A 147 -11.43 27.77 -0.52
C PRO A 147 -10.73 27.80 -1.88
N ARG A 148 -11.01 28.83 -2.69
CA ARG A 148 -10.39 29.01 -4.02
C ARG A 148 -8.85 29.03 -3.95
N GLY A 149 -8.28 29.64 -2.91
CA GLY A 149 -6.83 29.70 -2.71
C GLY A 149 -6.15 28.35 -2.50
N ASN A 150 -6.91 27.30 -2.18
CA ASN A 150 -6.38 25.96 -1.95
C ASN A 150 -6.34 25.11 -3.23
N ILE A 151 -6.84 25.65 -4.35
CA ILE A 151 -6.79 24.98 -5.65
C ILE A 151 -5.41 25.23 -6.28
N LEU A 152 -4.66 24.15 -6.55
CA LEU A 152 -3.36 24.22 -7.20
C LEU A 152 -3.51 24.40 -8.72
N GLU A 153 -3.77 25.63 -9.15
CA GLU A 153 -4.10 25.98 -10.55
C GLU A 153 -3.05 25.52 -11.58
N SER A 154 -1.76 25.59 -11.24
CA SER A 154 -0.66 25.19 -12.12
C SER A 154 -0.64 23.70 -12.45
N GLN A 155 -1.31 22.87 -11.63
CA GLN A 155 -1.32 21.42 -11.78
C GLN A 155 -2.65 20.90 -12.35
N ILE A 156 -3.57 21.78 -12.75
CA ILE A 156 -4.80 21.38 -13.41
C ILE A 156 -4.45 20.95 -14.84
N LEU A 157 -4.74 19.70 -15.14
CA LEU A 157 -4.70 19.14 -16.48
C LEU A 157 -6.13 18.94 -16.99
N TRP A 158 -6.30 18.96 -18.31
CA TRP A 158 -7.59 18.72 -18.92
C TRP A 158 -7.47 17.84 -20.17
N LYS A 159 -8.56 17.17 -20.53
CA LYS A 159 -8.72 16.57 -21.87
C LYS A 159 -10.21 16.49 -22.24
N PRO A 160 -10.55 16.48 -23.53
CA PRO A 160 -11.92 16.23 -23.95
C PRO A 160 -12.35 14.79 -23.59
N LYS A 161 -13.63 14.60 -23.25
CA LYS A 161 -14.19 13.28 -22.93
C LYS A 161 -14.16 12.33 -24.14
N LYS A 162 -14.24 12.89 -25.35
CA LYS A 162 -14.13 12.18 -26.62
C LYS A 162 -13.14 12.90 -27.54
N PRO A 163 -12.18 12.20 -28.17
CA PRO A 163 -11.91 10.77 -28.07
C PRO A 163 -11.30 10.36 -26.70
N LYS A 164 -11.54 9.13 -26.25
CA LYS A 164 -11.11 8.62 -24.93
C LYS A 164 -9.59 8.71 -24.71
N ASN A 165 -8.83 8.56 -25.80
CA ASN A 165 -7.38 8.48 -25.83
C ASN A 165 -6.71 9.84 -26.10
N ALA A 166 -7.44 10.96 -25.98
CA ALA A 166 -6.83 12.27 -26.07
C ALA A 166 -5.75 12.45 -24.98
N ASP A 167 -4.65 13.10 -25.35
CA ASP A 167 -3.59 13.46 -24.43
C ASP A 167 -4.09 14.48 -23.40
N LYS A 168 -3.50 14.45 -22.21
CA LYS A 168 -3.78 15.44 -21.18
C LYS A 168 -2.97 16.70 -21.47
N LEU A 169 -3.65 17.83 -21.52
CA LEU A 169 -3.06 19.14 -21.72
C LEU A 169 -3.07 19.91 -20.40
N ALA A 170 -2.06 20.75 -20.19
CA ALA A 170 -2.05 21.64 -19.04
C ALA A 170 -3.09 22.75 -19.22
N LEU A 171 -3.88 23.04 -18.19
CA LEU A 171 -4.77 24.20 -18.19
C LEU A 171 -3.98 25.48 -17.92
N GLY A 172 -2.98 25.43 -17.04
CA GLY A 172 -1.93 26.45 -16.94
C GLY A 172 -2.44 27.88 -16.79
N TYR A 173 -3.46 28.11 -15.93
CA TYR A 173 -4.10 29.41 -15.65
C TYR A 173 -5.06 29.93 -16.74
N ALA A 174 -5.40 31.22 -16.69
CA ALA A 174 -6.39 31.85 -17.55
C ALA A 174 -6.06 31.75 -19.05
N ALA A 175 -4.78 31.73 -19.42
CA ALA A 175 -4.35 31.62 -20.81
C ALA A 175 -4.74 30.27 -21.42
N GLY A 176 -4.47 29.15 -20.74
CA GLY A 176 -4.87 27.84 -21.24
C GLY A 176 -6.37 27.57 -21.09
N TYR A 177 -7.06 28.25 -20.17
CA TYR A 177 -8.53 28.26 -20.16
C TYR A 177 -9.12 28.87 -21.43
N LYS A 178 -8.57 29.99 -21.91
CA LYS A 178 -9.01 30.59 -23.18
C LYS A 178 -8.84 29.63 -24.36
N VAL A 179 -7.67 29.01 -24.48
CA VAL A 179 -7.40 27.98 -25.53
C VAL A 179 -8.39 26.82 -25.44
N LEU A 180 -8.70 26.37 -24.22
CA LEU A 180 -9.68 25.31 -23.99
C LEU A 180 -11.09 25.73 -24.46
N VAL A 181 -11.52 26.95 -24.13
CA VAL A 181 -12.84 27.47 -24.55
C VAL A 181 -12.90 27.58 -26.06
N ASP A 182 -11.89 28.17 -26.69
CA ASP A 182 -11.78 28.31 -28.15
C ASP A 182 -11.90 26.91 -28.83
N GLU A 183 -11.17 25.90 -28.33
CA GLU A 183 -11.24 24.52 -28.87
C GLU A 183 -12.61 23.85 -28.66
N MET A 184 -13.31 24.17 -27.57
CA MET A 184 -14.66 23.61 -27.33
C MET A 184 -15.75 24.32 -28.11
N GLU A 185 -15.60 25.61 -28.40
CA GLU A 185 -16.55 26.37 -29.20
C GLU A 185 -16.64 25.81 -30.63
N GLU A 186 -15.51 25.42 -31.21
CA GLU A 186 -15.44 24.74 -32.53
C GLU A 186 -16.18 23.40 -32.55
N LYS A 187 -16.41 22.78 -31.39
CA LYS A 187 -17.10 21.49 -31.27
C LYS A 187 -18.61 21.68 -31.15
N ALA A 188 -19.36 20.70 -31.67
CA ALA A 188 -20.81 20.67 -31.55
C ALA A 188 -21.25 20.73 -30.06
N PRO A 189 -22.35 21.44 -29.73
CA PRO A 189 -22.78 21.67 -28.34
C PRO A 189 -22.86 20.40 -27.47
N GLY A 190 -23.34 19.28 -28.03
CA GLY A 190 -23.44 17.99 -27.32
C GLY A 190 -22.12 17.24 -27.09
N SER A 191 -20.98 17.78 -27.55
CA SER A 191 -19.65 17.18 -27.41
C SER A 191 -18.70 17.98 -26.52
N ARG A 192 -19.17 19.09 -25.93
CA ARG A 192 -18.40 20.00 -25.07
C ARG A 192 -18.27 19.48 -23.64
N HIS A 193 -17.72 18.27 -23.52
CA HIS A 193 -17.46 17.61 -22.24
C HIS A 193 -15.97 17.50 -21.96
N ILE A 194 -15.53 18.00 -20.82
CA ILE A 194 -14.12 18.02 -20.42
C ILE A 194 -13.93 17.24 -19.13
N LEU A 195 -12.82 16.50 -19.07
CA LEU A 195 -12.33 15.85 -17.85
C LEU A 195 -11.17 16.69 -17.31
N LEU A 196 -11.34 17.25 -16.13
CA LEU A 196 -10.30 17.97 -15.39
C LEU A 196 -9.61 17.00 -14.44
N PHE A 197 -8.28 16.94 -14.48
CA PHE A 197 -7.45 16.16 -13.57
C PHE A 197 -6.64 17.14 -12.73
N MET A 198 -6.80 17.09 -11.42
CA MET A 198 -6.11 17.99 -10.51
C MET A 198 -5.66 17.25 -9.25
N PRO A 199 -4.58 17.70 -8.59
CA PRO A 199 -4.22 17.18 -7.27
C PRO A 199 -5.33 17.46 -6.25
N ALA A 200 -5.25 16.81 -5.09
CA ALA A 200 -6.10 17.16 -3.96
C ALA A 200 -5.90 18.65 -3.59
N PRO A 201 -6.96 19.37 -3.19
CA PRO A 201 -6.82 20.72 -2.66
C PRO A 201 -5.78 20.76 -1.53
N ALA A 202 -5.03 21.85 -1.45
CA ALA A 202 -4.10 22.06 -0.35
C ALA A 202 -4.85 22.10 0.99
N LYS A 203 -4.28 21.48 2.01
CA LYS A 203 -4.78 21.66 3.38
C LYS A 203 -4.57 23.13 3.77
N PRO A 204 -5.55 23.79 4.41
CA PRO A 204 -5.32 25.09 5.02
C PRO A 204 -4.09 25.02 5.91
N LEU A 205 -3.13 25.93 5.73
CA LEU A 205 -1.85 25.90 6.45
C LEU A 205 -2.02 26.23 7.95
N GLU A 206 -3.13 26.87 8.30
CA GLU A 206 -3.55 27.19 9.66
C GLU A 206 -5.02 26.80 9.80
N GLU A 207 -5.35 25.99 10.81
CA GLU A 207 -6.69 26.02 11.37
C GLU A 207 -6.89 27.44 11.87
N ALA A 208 -7.61 28.26 11.09
CA ALA A 208 -7.91 29.63 11.50
C ALA A 208 -8.41 29.57 12.95
N PRO A 209 -7.80 30.33 13.88
CA PRO A 209 -8.12 30.22 15.29
C PRO A 209 -9.64 30.34 15.48
N SER A 210 -10.27 29.27 15.96
CA SER A 210 -11.72 29.07 15.96
C SER A 210 -12.46 29.92 17.00
N TRP A 211 -11.98 31.14 17.26
CA TRP A 211 -12.60 32.06 18.21
C TRP A 211 -13.95 32.51 17.66
N ASP A 212 -14.99 31.79 18.07
CA ASP A 212 -16.36 32.21 18.34
C ASP A 212 -16.89 33.35 17.45
N THR A 213 -16.88 33.12 16.15
CA THR A 213 -17.75 33.86 15.23
C THR A 213 -18.92 32.92 14.95
N ASP A 214 -20.15 33.33 15.25
CA ASP A 214 -21.42 32.60 15.02
C ASP A 214 -21.67 32.20 13.54
N ASP A 215 -20.67 32.31 12.68
CA ASP A 215 -20.71 31.93 11.28
C ASP A 215 -20.38 30.45 11.11
N ALA A 216 -21.18 29.76 10.30
CA ALA A 216 -21.01 28.34 10.00
C ALA A 216 -19.55 28.04 9.58
N PRO A 217 -18.96 26.92 10.06
CA PRO A 217 -17.59 26.56 9.76
C PRO A 217 -17.37 26.54 8.24
N PRO A 218 -16.25 27.07 7.74
CA PRO A 218 -16.00 27.14 6.32
C PRO A 218 -16.06 25.74 5.70
N PRO A 219 -16.66 25.60 4.50
CA PRO A 219 -16.78 24.32 3.84
C PRO A 219 -15.39 23.68 3.71
N THR A 220 -15.26 22.49 4.28
CA THR A 220 -14.00 21.76 4.35
C THR A 220 -14.05 20.54 3.44
N PHE A 221 -13.00 20.34 2.64
CA PHE A 221 -12.90 19.17 1.78
C PHE A 221 -12.70 17.91 2.62
N ASP A 222 -13.53 16.90 2.41
CA ASP A 222 -13.44 15.63 3.10
C ASP A 222 -12.28 14.77 2.55
N TYR A 223 -11.13 14.87 3.21
CA TYR A 223 -9.92 14.11 2.86
C TYR A 223 -10.07 12.60 3.08
N SER A 224 -11.03 12.14 3.89
CA SER A 224 -11.23 10.71 4.13
C SER A 224 -11.62 9.95 2.85
N GLN A 225 -12.30 10.63 1.92
CA GLN A 225 -12.68 10.04 0.63
C GLN A 225 -11.48 9.80 -0.29
N LEU A 226 -10.36 10.50 -0.07
CA LEU A 226 -9.11 10.28 -0.81
C LEU A 226 -8.36 9.04 -0.35
N GLU A 227 -8.60 8.59 0.87
CA GLU A 227 -8.05 7.34 1.35
C GLU A 227 -8.81 6.21 0.65
N LEU A 228 -8.11 5.50 -0.24
CA LEU A 228 -8.69 4.29 -0.78
C LEU A 228 -8.83 3.32 0.38
N ALA A 229 -10.07 3.06 0.83
CA ALA A 229 -10.41 2.10 1.89
C ALA A 229 -9.49 0.89 1.76
N GLY A 230 -8.48 0.85 2.63
CA GLY A 230 -7.38 -0.07 2.47
C GLY A 230 -7.91 -1.49 2.64
N ALA A 231 -7.23 -2.48 2.07
CA ALA A 231 -7.48 -3.88 2.46
C ALA A 231 -7.40 -4.08 3.99
N THR A 232 -6.73 -3.17 4.71
CA THR A 232 -6.69 -3.09 6.18
C THR A 232 -8.07 -2.89 6.80
N ASP A 233 -8.90 -1.99 6.27
CA ASP A 233 -10.25 -1.76 6.78
C ASP A 233 -11.13 -2.97 6.52
N SER A 234 -10.96 -3.61 5.36
CA SER A 234 -11.65 -4.86 5.05
C SER A 234 -11.27 -5.98 6.02
N VAL A 235 -9.99 -6.14 6.37
CA VAL A 235 -9.54 -7.17 7.33
C VAL A 235 -10.02 -6.86 8.75
N GLN A 236 -9.99 -5.60 9.18
CA GLN A 236 -10.52 -5.22 10.49
C GLN A 236 -12.03 -5.42 10.56
N GLN A 237 -12.77 -5.04 9.52
CA GLN A 237 -14.21 -5.21 9.45
C GLN A 237 -14.60 -6.70 9.40
N GLN A 238 -13.84 -7.53 8.67
CA GLN A 238 -13.97 -8.98 8.70
C GLN A 238 -13.70 -9.55 10.09
N LYS A 239 -12.66 -9.07 10.79
CA LYS A 239 -12.35 -9.48 12.17
C LYS A 239 -13.45 -9.09 13.15
N ILE A 240 -14.02 -7.89 13.02
CA ILE A 240 -15.15 -7.43 13.84
C ILE A 240 -16.39 -8.28 13.57
N ALA A 241 -16.72 -8.51 12.30
CA ALA A 241 -17.86 -9.34 11.91
C ALA A 241 -17.70 -10.79 12.43
N PHE A 242 -16.50 -11.37 12.29
CA PHE A 242 -16.17 -12.69 12.81
C PHE A 242 -16.27 -12.76 14.34
N ASN A 243 -15.70 -11.78 15.05
CA ASN A 243 -15.78 -11.72 16.51
C ASN A 243 -17.22 -11.54 17.00
N LYS A 244 -18.04 -10.75 16.27
CA LYS A 244 -19.46 -10.56 16.58
C LYS A 244 -20.23 -11.87 16.39
N ALA A 245 -20.00 -12.58 15.30
CA ALA A 245 -20.67 -13.84 15.00
C ALA A 245 -20.30 -14.99 15.96
N THR A 246 -19.10 -14.94 16.54
CA THR A 246 -18.58 -16.01 17.42
C THR A 246 -18.68 -15.69 18.91
N LYS A 247 -19.22 -14.52 19.28
CA LYS A 247 -19.21 -14.01 20.66
C LYS A 247 -19.97 -14.91 21.63
N ASP A 248 -21.17 -15.35 21.26
CA ASP A 248 -22.05 -16.10 22.16
C ASP A 248 -21.46 -17.50 22.45
N HIS A 249 -21.04 -18.22 21.41
CA HIS A 249 -20.35 -19.51 21.55
C HIS A 249 -19.05 -19.43 22.34
N ARG A 250 -18.34 -18.30 22.23
CA ARG A 250 -17.14 -18.07 23.02
C ARG A 250 -17.47 -17.93 24.51
N GLY A 251 -18.56 -17.25 24.86
CA GLY A 251 -19.05 -17.16 26.24
C GLY A 251 -19.37 -18.54 26.83
N GLU A 252 -20.08 -19.39 26.07
CA GLU A 252 -20.39 -20.77 26.49
C GLU A 252 -19.12 -21.60 26.78
N LEU A 253 -18.10 -21.47 25.94
CA LEU A 253 -16.81 -22.14 26.15
C LEU A 253 -16.08 -21.61 27.39
N GLU A 254 -16.12 -20.30 27.64
CA GLU A 254 -15.49 -19.68 28.81
C GLU A 254 -16.17 -20.10 30.12
N GLU A 255 -17.49 -20.27 30.11
CA GLU A 255 -18.27 -20.78 31.23
C GLU A 255 -18.01 -22.28 31.49
N LYS A 256 -17.90 -23.09 30.43
CA LYS A 256 -17.64 -24.53 30.56
C LYS A 256 -16.21 -24.81 31.05
N TYR A 257 -15.25 -24.03 30.56
CA TYR A 257 -13.81 -24.18 30.80
C TYR A 257 -13.21 -22.92 31.45
N PRO A 258 -13.57 -22.60 32.70
CA PRO A 258 -13.01 -21.44 33.39
C PRO A 258 -11.53 -21.66 33.73
N ILE A 259 -10.80 -20.57 33.89
CA ILE A 259 -9.41 -20.56 34.37
C ILE A 259 -9.39 -21.14 35.80
N GLY A 260 -8.40 -21.95 36.16
CA GLY A 260 -8.25 -22.49 37.52
C GLY A 260 -8.93 -23.82 37.79
N LYS A 261 -9.76 -24.33 36.87
CA LYS A 261 -10.51 -25.58 37.10
C LYS A 261 -9.63 -26.84 37.06
N HIS A 262 -8.52 -26.81 36.32
CA HIS A 262 -7.65 -27.98 36.18
C HIS A 262 -6.53 -27.96 37.24
N PRO A 263 -6.40 -29.01 38.08
CA PRO A 263 -5.51 -28.98 39.25
C PRO A 263 -4.03 -28.82 38.87
N SER A 264 -3.59 -29.40 37.75
CA SER A 264 -2.19 -29.30 37.29
C SER A 264 -1.85 -28.00 36.57
N PHE A 265 -2.85 -27.19 36.20
CA PHE A 265 -2.68 -26.01 35.35
C PHE A 265 -3.63 -24.89 35.79
N PRO A 266 -3.48 -24.36 37.02
CA PRO A 266 -4.42 -23.39 37.58
C PRO A 266 -4.44 -22.07 36.79
N GLN A 267 -3.34 -21.66 36.16
CA GLN A 267 -3.32 -20.42 35.38
C GLN A 267 -3.98 -20.52 33.98
N PHE A 268 -4.35 -21.73 33.52
CA PHE A 268 -4.81 -21.94 32.15
C PHE A 268 -6.25 -22.47 32.08
N ARG A 269 -6.96 -22.13 31.00
CA ARG A 269 -8.18 -22.86 30.59
C ARG A 269 -7.73 -24.15 29.93
N VAL A 270 -8.14 -25.30 30.45
CA VAL A 270 -7.70 -26.60 29.93
C VAL A 270 -8.89 -27.45 29.51
N TYR A 271 -8.83 -27.93 28.26
CA TYR A 271 -9.72 -28.95 27.74
C TYR A 271 -9.07 -30.33 27.84
N LYS A 272 -9.80 -31.32 28.35
CA LYS A 272 -9.41 -32.73 28.36
C LYS A 272 -10.26 -33.48 27.34
N GLN A 273 -9.63 -34.01 26.31
CA GLN A 273 -10.33 -34.80 25.30
C GLN A 273 -10.78 -36.14 25.90
N PRO A 274 -12.07 -36.50 25.83
CA PRO A 274 -12.62 -37.65 26.56
C PRO A 274 -12.04 -38.99 26.09
N ASN A 275 -11.79 -39.13 24.78
CA ASN A 275 -11.37 -40.42 24.19
C ASN A 275 -9.88 -40.72 24.40
N THR A 276 -9.02 -39.70 24.29
CA THR A 276 -7.55 -39.87 24.31
C THR A 276 -6.94 -39.47 25.65
N GLY A 277 -7.66 -38.70 26.47
CA GLY A 277 -7.14 -38.06 27.67
C GLY A 277 -6.15 -36.92 27.40
N PHE A 278 -5.97 -36.50 26.14
CA PHE A 278 -5.08 -35.39 25.81
C PHE A 278 -5.58 -34.07 26.39
N LEU A 279 -4.65 -33.28 26.93
CA LEU A 279 -4.91 -31.97 27.50
C LEU A 279 -4.50 -30.88 26.52
N PHE A 280 -5.38 -29.91 26.31
CA PHE A 280 -5.16 -28.78 25.43
C PHE A 280 -5.40 -27.47 26.19
N GLU A 281 -4.46 -26.53 26.04
CA GLU A 281 -4.64 -25.16 26.54
C GLU A 281 -5.61 -24.40 25.63
N LEU A 282 -6.68 -23.86 26.18
CA LEU A 282 -7.64 -23.05 25.44
C LEU A 282 -7.24 -21.57 25.46
N ASN A 283 -6.22 -21.25 24.65
CA ASN A 283 -5.81 -19.87 24.38
C ASN A 283 -6.82 -19.16 23.45
N ASN A 284 -6.69 -17.84 23.28
CA ASN A 284 -7.59 -17.04 22.44
C ASN A 284 -7.77 -17.58 21.03
N SER A 285 -6.71 -18.12 20.42
CA SER A 285 -6.75 -18.69 19.07
C SER A 285 -7.56 -19.98 19.03
N ARG A 286 -7.32 -20.93 19.95
CA ARG A 286 -8.09 -22.18 20.02
C ARG A 286 -9.55 -21.93 20.37
N MET A 287 -9.82 -20.98 21.27
CA MET A 287 -11.17 -20.54 21.60
C MET A 287 -11.89 -19.97 20.38
N GLY A 288 -11.24 -19.12 19.57
CA GLY A 288 -11.82 -18.57 18.35
C GLY A 288 -12.08 -19.61 17.26
N VAL A 289 -11.18 -20.58 17.10
CA VAL A 289 -11.39 -21.70 16.16
C VAL A 289 -12.54 -22.60 16.61
N TRP A 290 -12.63 -22.88 17.91
CA TRP A 290 -13.70 -23.70 18.46
C TRP A 290 -15.05 -22.99 18.36
N SER A 291 -15.16 -21.73 18.78
CA SER A 291 -16.41 -20.97 18.70
C SER A 291 -16.89 -20.78 17.25
N ALA A 292 -15.96 -20.60 16.30
CA ALA A 292 -16.31 -20.59 14.88
C ALA A 292 -16.80 -21.96 14.39
N GLY A 293 -16.17 -23.05 14.84
CA GLY A 293 -16.62 -24.41 14.55
C GLY A 293 -18.03 -24.69 15.06
N MET A 294 -18.39 -24.15 16.24
CA MET A 294 -19.74 -24.22 16.81
C MET A 294 -20.75 -23.44 15.95
N GLY A 295 -20.41 -22.22 15.53
CA GLY A 295 -21.26 -21.44 14.63
C GLY A 295 -21.48 -22.10 13.26
N ALA A 296 -20.51 -22.89 12.79
CA ALA A 296 -20.61 -23.67 11.56
C ALA A 296 -21.28 -25.06 11.75
N GLY A 297 -21.65 -25.45 12.97
CA GLY A 297 -22.22 -26.78 13.26
C GLY A 297 -21.23 -27.94 13.14
N THR A 298 -19.93 -27.66 13.12
CA THR A 298 -18.83 -28.65 13.02
C THR A 298 -18.23 -29.01 14.37
N ALA A 299 -18.64 -28.34 15.43
CA ALA A 299 -18.19 -28.54 16.80
C ALA A 299 -19.36 -28.29 17.77
N ASP A 300 -19.23 -28.81 18.98
CA ASP A 300 -20.14 -28.54 20.10
C ASP A 300 -19.33 -28.04 21.32
N VAL A 301 -20.00 -27.67 22.41
CA VAL A 301 -19.34 -27.14 23.62
C VAL A 301 -18.32 -28.13 24.23
N THR A 302 -18.44 -29.43 23.95
CA THR A 302 -17.61 -30.51 24.51
C THR A 302 -16.63 -31.14 23.51
N THR A 303 -16.88 -30.97 22.22
CA THR A 303 -16.17 -31.58 21.10
C THR A 303 -15.63 -30.49 20.19
N PRO A 304 -14.31 -30.24 20.18
CA PRO A 304 -13.71 -29.23 19.30
C PRO A 304 -13.81 -29.65 17.83
N PRO A 305 -13.74 -28.69 16.89
CA PRO A 305 -13.74 -28.98 15.47
C PRO A 305 -12.49 -29.79 15.08
N ALA A 306 -12.60 -30.58 14.01
CA ALA A 306 -11.46 -31.28 13.41
C ALA A 306 -10.47 -30.26 12.80
N SER A 307 -9.52 -29.83 13.62
CA SER A 307 -8.60 -28.74 13.30
C SER A 307 -7.22 -29.03 13.84
N ARG A 308 -6.19 -28.56 13.11
CA ARG A 308 -4.78 -28.72 13.49
C ARG A 308 -4.44 -28.15 14.86
N PHE A 309 -5.27 -27.23 15.36
CA PHE A 309 -5.13 -26.67 16.71
C PHE A 309 -5.37 -27.68 17.83
N PHE A 310 -6.10 -28.77 17.55
CA PHE A 310 -6.42 -29.86 18.48
C PHE A 310 -5.73 -31.17 18.09
N ASP A 311 -4.67 -31.11 17.27
CA ASP A 311 -3.86 -32.28 16.93
C ASP A 311 -3.04 -32.77 18.13
N ALA A 312 -2.72 -34.06 18.15
CA ALA A 312 -1.93 -34.67 19.22
C ALA A 312 -0.57 -33.98 19.46
N GLY A 313 0.03 -33.34 18.44
CA GLY A 313 1.28 -32.58 18.57
C GLY A 313 1.16 -31.22 19.29
N GLN A 314 -0.08 -30.74 19.47
CA GLN A 314 -0.43 -29.47 20.11
C GLN A 314 -0.87 -29.64 21.57
N ARG A 315 -0.90 -30.88 22.08
CA ARG A 315 -1.23 -31.18 23.47
C ARG A 315 -0.21 -30.59 24.44
N ILE A 316 -0.69 -30.21 25.63
CA ILE A 316 0.19 -29.86 26.76
C ILE A 316 0.99 -31.12 27.10
N LYS A 317 2.31 -31.06 26.93
CA LYS A 317 3.20 -32.12 27.39
C LYS A 317 3.28 -31.97 28.90
N ILE A 318 2.59 -32.84 29.64
CA ILE A 318 2.77 -32.93 31.08
C ILE A 318 4.24 -33.29 31.30
N VAL A 319 5.05 -32.32 31.71
CA VAL A 319 6.30 -32.62 32.40
C VAL A 319 5.84 -32.94 33.81
N PRO A 320 6.02 -34.17 34.33
CA PRO A 320 5.74 -34.46 35.72
C PRO A 320 6.58 -33.49 36.53
N ASN A 321 5.92 -32.51 37.16
CA ASN A 321 6.58 -31.63 38.10
C ASN A 321 6.77 -32.47 39.36
N THR A 322 7.80 -33.32 39.34
CA THR A 322 8.25 -34.05 40.52
C THR A 322 8.55 -32.99 41.58
N PRO A 323 7.84 -32.97 42.72
CA PRO A 323 8.15 -32.03 43.79
C PRO A 323 9.63 -32.18 44.08
N ALA A 324 10.38 -31.08 44.04
CA ALA A 324 11.77 -31.06 44.43
C ALA A 324 11.84 -31.56 45.88
N THR A 325 12.18 -32.83 46.02
CA THR A 325 12.60 -33.37 47.31
C THR A 325 13.90 -32.62 47.63
N PRO A 326 14.02 -31.97 48.79
CA PRO A 326 15.26 -31.29 49.14
C PRO A 326 16.38 -32.33 49.14
N ALA A 327 17.27 -32.22 48.15
CA ALA A 327 18.42 -33.08 48.05
C ALA A 327 19.35 -32.76 49.24
N ILE A 328 19.36 -33.66 50.22
CA ILE A 328 20.45 -33.78 51.18
C ILE A 328 21.71 -34.00 50.34
N ALA A 329 22.68 -33.09 50.49
CA ALA A 329 23.96 -33.16 49.81
C ALA A 329 24.64 -34.51 50.08
N PRO A 330 24.97 -35.32 49.06
CA PRO A 330 25.90 -36.41 49.24
C PRO A 330 27.32 -35.85 49.19
N ALA A 331 28.11 -36.27 50.17
CA ALA A 331 29.53 -35.99 50.29
C ALA A 331 30.29 -36.31 49.00
N LEU A 332 31.29 -35.47 48.71
CA LEU A 332 32.28 -35.63 47.64
C LEU A 332 32.94 -37.02 47.73
N VAL A 333 32.57 -37.93 46.83
CA VAL A 333 33.36 -39.12 46.54
C VAL A 333 33.98 -38.94 45.16
N LEU A 334 35.32 -38.96 45.13
CA LEU A 334 36.14 -38.92 43.92
C LEU A 334 35.73 -40.01 42.92
N ALA A 335 35.37 -39.60 41.71
CA ALA A 335 35.12 -40.50 40.59
C ALA A 335 36.44 -40.86 39.86
N PRO A 336 36.65 -42.12 39.45
CA PRO A 336 37.78 -42.52 38.62
C PRO A 336 37.54 -42.31 37.11
N ALA A 337 38.66 -42.33 36.37
CA ALA A 337 38.88 -41.88 34.99
C ALA A 337 37.92 -42.40 33.88
N PRO A 338 37.77 -41.65 32.76
CA PRO A 338 36.88 -42.01 31.65
C PRO A 338 37.50 -43.03 30.67
N ALA A 339 36.65 -43.95 30.19
CA ALA A 339 36.94 -44.91 29.12
C ALA A 339 36.62 -44.32 27.71
N PRO A 340 37.19 -44.87 26.61
CA PRO A 340 37.18 -44.22 25.29
C PRO A 340 35.90 -44.48 24.46
N ALA A 341 35.59 -43.52 23.59
CA ALA A 341 34.41 -43.47 22.72
C ALA A 341 34.52 -44.36 21.45
N PRO A 342 33.39 -44.86 20.89
CA PRO A 342 33.37 -45.53 19.58
C PRO A 342 33.11 -44.56 18.41
N ALA A 343 33.62 -44.96 17.23
CA ALA A 343 33.70 -44.20 15.98
C ALA A 343 32.35 -44.00 15.24
N PRO A 344 32.23 -42.96 14.38
CA PRO A 344 31.03 -42.72 13.58
C PRO A 344 31.07 -43.44 12.21
N THR A 345 29.93 -43.98 11.81
CA THR A 345 29.63 -44.54 10.47
C THR A 345 29.20 -43.43 9.49
N PRO A 346 29.49 -43.54 8.17
CA PRO A 346 29.21 -42.50 7.19
C PRO A 346 27.79 -42.59 6.60
N ALA A 347 27.16 -41.43 6.36
CA ALA A 347 25.88 -41.29 5.68
C ALA A 347 26.08 -40.96 4.18
N PRO A 348 25.19 -41.42 3.28
CA PRO A 348 25.28 -41.15 1.85
C PRO A 348 24.77 -39.73 1.49
N SER A 349 25.45 -39.08 0.56
CA SER A 349 25.11 -37.76 0.01
C SER A 349 24.04 -37.87 -1.08
N SER A 350 22.88 -37.26 -0.85
CA SER A 350 21.82 -37.10 -1.87
C SER A 350 21.98 -35.77 -2.61
N SER A 351 21.98 -35.82 -3.94
CA SER A 351 22.22 -34.70 -4.85
C SER A 351 21.06 -33.69 -4.91
N LEU A 352 21.40 -32.40 -4.80
CA LEU A 352 20.47 -31.24 -4.83
C LEU A 352 19.71 -31.05 -6.17
N VAL A 353 20.04 -31.82 -7.20
CA VAL A 353 19.47 -31.66 -8.55
C VAL A 353 18.04 -32.19 -8.64
N ASP A 354 17.67 -33.20 -7.84
CA ASP A 354 16.33 -33.82 -7.92
C ASP A 354 15.20 -32.98 -7.27
N VAL A 355 15.53 -32.12 -6.29
CA VAL A 355 14.53 -31.27 -5.61
C VAL A 355 14.11 -30.08 -6.47
N LEU A 356 15.01 -29.57 -7.32
CA LEU A 356 14.68 -28.45 -8.20
C LEU A 356 13.74 -28.86 -9.35
N LEU A 357 13.83 -30.11 -9.83
CA LEU A 357 13.02 -30.58 -10.96
C LEU A 357 11.56 -30.86 -10.55
N ALA A 358 11.33 -31.33 -9.33
CA ALA A 358 9.98 -31.58 -8.80
C ALA A 358 9.17 -30.28 -8.54
N THR A 359 9.86 -29.16 -8.32
CA THR A 359 9.19 -27.90 -7.97
C THR A 359 8.71 -27.13 -9.22
N LEU A 360 9.31 -27.39 -10.38
CA LEU A 360 8.96 -26.70 -11.63
C LEU A 360 7.70 -27.27 -12.30
N LEU A 361 7.34 -28.54 -12.05
CA LEU A 361 6.23 -29.20 -12.74
C LEU A 361 4.84 -28.90 -12.13
N THR A 362 4.77 -28.45 -10.89
CA THR A 362 3.50 -28.29 -10.16
C THR A 362 2.83 -26.93 -10.36
N GLN A 363 3.52 -25.94 -10.96
CA GLN A 363 3.04 -24.55 -10.98
C GLN A 363 2.34 -24.11 -12.28
N ASN A 364 2.15 -24.98 -13.28
CA ASN A 364 1.66 -24.57 -14.61
C ASN A 364 0.28 -25.10 -15.05
N GLY A 365 -0.60 -25.50 -14.12
CA GLY A 365 -1.94 -26.00 -14.47
C GLY A 365 -3.06 -24.97 -14.24
N GLY A 366 -3.31 -24.09 -15.21
CA GLY A 366 -4.45 -23.17 -15.20
C GLY A 366 -5.66 -23.69 -16.00
N GLY A 367 -6.87 -23.51 -15.43
CA GLY A 367 -8.08 -23.11 -16.17
C GLY A 367 -9.12 -24.19 -16.56
N GLY A 368 -10.39 -23.91 -16.22
CA GLY A 368 -11.51 -24.09 -17.14
C GLY A 368 -12.45 -25.29 -16.96
N LEU A 369 -13.67 -24.99 -16.51
CA LEU A 369 -14.96 -25.60 -16.90
C LEU A 369 -14.97 -27.09 -17.31
N ALA A 370 -15.38 -27.96 -16.38
CA ALA A 370 -15.97 -29.26 -16.71
C ALA A 370 -17.23 -29.49 -15.84
N ALA A 371 -18.32 -29.77 -16.54
CA ALA A 371 -19.66 -29.93 -16.03
C ALA A 371 -19.95 -31.38 -15.58
N LEU A 372 -21.00 -31.52 -14.76
CA LEU A 372 -22.02 -32.57 -14.81
C LEU A 372 -21.57 -34.05 -14.99
N PHE A 373 -21.47 -34.79 -13.89
CA PHE A 373 -22.11 -36.11 -13.57
C PHE A 373 -21.32 -36.86 -12.48
N PRO A 374 -21.97 -37.74 -11.68
CA PRO A 374 -21.39 -38.32 -10.47
C PRO A 374 -20.84 -39.75 -10.69
N GLN A 375 -19.99 -40.16 -9.73
CA GLN A 375 -19.60 -41.54 -9.40
C GLN A 375 -18.80 -42.30 -10.46
N LEU A 376 -17.55 -42.66 -10.10
CA LEU A 376 -17.16 -44.02 -9.74
C LEU A 376 -15.70 -44.01 -9.25
N ASN A 377 -15.46 -44.57 -8.06
CA ASN A 377 -14.14 -44.78 -7.48
C ASN A 377 -13.30 -45.75 -8.34
N PRO A 378 -11.97 -45.55 -8.38
CA PRO A 378 -11.04 -46.66 -8.38
C PRO A 378 -10.15 -46.65 -7.14
N VAL A 379 -10.11 -47.81 -6.50
CA VAL A 379 -9.15 -48.23 -5.48
C VAL A 379 -7.72 -48.04 -6.01
N THR A 380 -6.88 -47.35 -5.25
CA THR A 380 -5.41 -47.33 -5.45
C THR A 380 -4.69 -47.65 -4.14
N PRO A 381 -3.49 -48.27 -4.20
CA PRO A 381 -2.87 -48.96 -3.08
C PRO A 381 -2.09 -48.03 -2.16
N ALA A 382 -1.92 -48.50 -0.92
CA ALA A 382 -1.23 -47.82 0.18
C ALA A 382 0.21 -47.40 -0.16
N ALA A 383 0.50 -46.11 0.01
CA ALA A 383 1.85 -45.55 0.02
C ALA A 383 2.42 -45.54 1.46
N PRO A 384 3.74 -45.76 1.64
CA PRO A 384 4.41 -45.74 2.94
C PRO A 384 4.55 -44.31 3.51
N PRO A 385 4.72 -44.15 4.84
CA PRO A 385 4.73 -42.85 5.50
C PRO A 385 6.02 -42.07 5.20
N PRO A 386 5.98 -40.74 4.98
CA PRO A 386 7.19 -39.93 4.90
C PRO A 386 7.82 -39.75 6.29
N LEU A 387 9.05 -40.24 6.41
CA LEU A 387 10.00 -39.89 7.46
C LEU A 387 10.57 -38.48 7.21
N ASN A 388 10.79 -37.77 8.32
CA ASN A 388 11.63 -36.57 8.47
C ASN A 388 11.23 -35.27 7.74
N ALA A 389 10.35 -34.50 8.39
CA ALA A 389 10.40 -33.05 8.32
C ALA A 389 11.29 -32.52 9.47
N HIS A 390 12.37 -31.83 9.12
CA HIS A 390 13.23 -31.13 10.07
C HIS A 390 12.43 -30.08 10.87
N PRO A 391 12.65 -29.97 12.19
CA PRO A 391 11.99 -28.98 13.02
C PRO A 391 12.50 -27.58 12.69
N HIS A 392 11.61 -26.68 12.29
CA HIS A 392 11.85 -25.25 12.45
C HIS A 392 12.03 -24.96 13.95
N PRO A 393 13.04 -24.18 14.35
CA PRO A 393 13.18 -23.76 15.73
C PRO A 393 11.95 -22.94 16.09
N ARG A 394 11.12 -23.51 16.98
CA ARG A 394 9.99 -22.85 17.60
C ARG A 394 10.54 -21.70 18.44
N THR A 395 10.20 -20.48 18.07
CA THR A 395 10.33 -19.31 18.95
C THR A 395 9.56 -19.59 20.23
N ALA A 396 10.31 -19.75 21.33
CA ALA A 396 9.78 -19.74 22.67
C ALA A 396 9.01 -18.43 22.93
N PRO A 397 8.07 -18.39 23.90
CA PRO A 397 7.57 -17.13 24.42
C PRO A 397 8.76 -16.25 24.85
N PRO A 398 8.70 -14.92 24.64
CA PRO A 398 9.82 -14.03 24.89
C PRO A 398 10.25 -14.19 26.35
N SER A 399 11.49 -14.62 26.55
CA SER A 399 12.12 -14.56 27.85
C SER A 399 12.01 -13.13 28.38
N PRO A 400 11.76 -12.94 29.68
CA PRO A 400 11.84 -11.61 30.30
C PRO A 400 13.14 -10.93 29.85
N VAL A 401 13.04 -9.67 29.42
CA VAL A 401 14.22 -8.85 29.12
C VAL A 401 15.14 -8.99 30.32
N LYS A 402 16.37 -9.47 30.10
CA LYS A 402 17.37 -9.52 31.17
C LYS A 402 17.46 -8.10 31.73
N ASP A 403 17.23 -7.93 33.03
CA ASP A 403 17.41 -6.65 33.71
C ASP A 403 18.81 -6.13 33.37
N HIS A 404 18.89 -5.00 32.67
CA HIS A 404 20.14 -4.34 32.31
C HIS A 404 20.18 -2.95 32.92
N SER A 405 21.37 -2.52 33.33
CA SER A 405 21.60 -1.20 33.96
C SER A 405 21.74 -0.04 32.96
N VAL A 406 21.60 -0.31 31.66
CA VAL A 406 21.81 0.70 30.61
C VAL A 406 20.65 1.69 30.57
N THR A 407 20.94 2.95 30.90
CA THR A 407 19.98 4.07 30.82
C THR A 407 19.69 4.46 29.36
N LEU A 408 18.56 5.12 29.14
CA LEU A 408 18.18 5.64 27.82
C LEU A 408 19.21 6.64 27.26
N GLU A 409 19.82 7.46 28.12
CA GLU A 409 20.87 8.41 27.73
C GLU A 409 22.14 7.68 27.23
N ASN A 410 22.58 6.64 27.95
CA ASN A 410 23.71 5.82 27.52
C ASN A 410 23.41 5.11 26.20
N PHE A 411 22.20 4.56 26.06
CA PHE A 411 21.75 3.95 24.81
C PHE A 411 21.82 4.95 23.63
N CYS A 412 21.26 6.15 23.79
CA CYS A 412 21.28 7.15 22.72
C CYS A 412 22.71 7.58 22.35
N THR A 413 23.59 7.71 23.34
CA THR A 413 25.00 8.07 23.14
C THR A 413 25.76 6.96 22.41
N LEU A 414 25.60 5.70 22.82
CA LEU A 414 26.30 4.55 22.25
C LEU A 414 25.91 4.26 20.80
N TYR A 415 24.65 4.50 20.43
CA TYR A 415 24.13 4.20 19.09
C TYR A 415 23.97 5.43 18.18
N GLY A 416 24.43 6.62 18.62
CA GLY A 416 24.39 7.83 17.83
C GLY A 416 22.98 8.33 17.52
N ILE A 417 22.06 8.19 18.48
CA ILE A 417 20.69 8.71 18.36
C ILE A 417 20.71 10.21 18.68
N PRO A 418 20.22 11.09 17.79
CA PRO A 418 20.19 12.53 18.03
C PRO A 418 19.42 12.91 19.30
N ALA A 419 19.85 13.97 19.99
CA ALA A 419 19.19 14.45 21.21
C ALA A 419 17.69 14.75 21.02
N ALA A 420 17.30 15.22 19.83
CA ALA A 420 15.88 15.46 19.49
C ALA A 420 15.06 14.16 19.48
N GLU A 421 15.63 13.03 19.06
CA GLU A 421 14.94 11.73 19.10
C GLU A 421 14.94 11.17 20.53
N ARG A 422 15.99 11.42 21.33
CA ARG A 422 16.03 11.04 22.75
C ARG A 422 14.87 11.63 23.54
N THR A 423 14.62 12.94 23.44
CA THR A 423 13.50 13.58 24.15
C THR A 423 12.15 12.98 23.78
N ARG A 424 11.97 12.57 22.52
CA ARG A 424 10.75 11.90 22.06
C ARG A 424 10.65 10.46 22.57
N LEU A 425 11.78 9.76 22.75
CA LEU A 425 11.81 8.44 23.37
C LEU A 425 11.45 8.50 24.85
N GLU A 426 11.89 9.54 25.56
CA GLU A 426 11.52 9.79 26.95
C GLU A 426 10.01 10.03 27.09
N ASP A 427 9.43 10.85 26.20
CA ASP A 427 8.00 11.19 26.20
C ASP A 427 7.10 9.97 25.98
N VAL A 428 7.49 9.05 25.09
CA VAL A 428 6.74 7.79 24.85
C VAL A 428 7.07 6.67 25.83
N GLY A 429 7.93 6.92 26.82
CA GLY A 429 8.33 5.94 27.84
C GLY A 429 9.10 4.75 27.27
N PHE A 430 9.85 4.94 26.19
CA PHE A 430 10.64 3.87 25.56
C PHE A 430 11.81 3.45 26.45
N LEU A 431 11.93 2.14 26.71
CA LEU A 431 13.08 1.56 27.38
C LEU A 431 13.97 0.80 26.38
N PRO A 432 15.31 0.98 26.43
CA PRO A 432 16.23 0.15 25.65
C PRO A 432 15.94 -1.33 25.91
N GLY A 433 15.89 -2.17 24.88
CA GLY A 433 15.50 -3.57 25.03
C GLY A 433 14.01 -3.85 24.83
N ASP A 434 13.16 -2.84 24.69
CA ASP A 434 11.74 -3.03 24.39
C ASP A 434 11.51 -3.70 23.04
N GLN A 435 10.41 -4.45 22.92
CA GLN A 435 10.04 -5.08 21.65
C GLN A 435 9.47 -4.02 20.71
N THR A 436 10.11 -3.85 19.56
CA THR A 436 9.72 -2.86 18.56
C THR A 436 9.53 -3.56 17.22
N ASP A 437 8.42 -3.26 16.54
CA ASP A 437 7.99 -3.93 15.30
C ASP A 437 8.51 -3.24 14.03
N GLY A 438 9.27 -2.15 14.17
CA GLY A 438 9.89 -1.39 13.08
C GLY A 438 8.90 -0.56 12.26
N ALA A 439 7.60 -0.75 12.49
CA ALA A 439 6.56 0.11 11.96
C ALA A 439 6.41 1.34 12.86
N LEU A 440 6.11 2.49 12.26
CA LEU A 440 5.81 3.70 13.01
C LEU A 440 4.34 3.65 13.43
N SER A 441 4.08 3.49 14.73
CA SER A 441 2.72 3.56 15.28
C SER A 441 2.21 5.00 15.33
N ASP A 442 0.89 5.17 15.51
CA ASP A 442 0.27 6.49 15.61
C ASP A 442 0.71 7.24 16.87
N ASP A 443 0.94 6.55 17.99
CA ASP A 443 1.46 7.15 19.22
C ASP A 443 2.86 7.76 19.01
N LEU A 444 3.74 7.04 18.31
CA LEU A 444 5.08 7.52 17.96
C LEU A 444 5.02 8.69 16.98
N ARG A 445 4.04 8.70 16.08
CA ARG A 445 3.80 9.83 15.19
C ARG A 445 3.30 11.05 15.95
N GLY A 446 2.43 10.85 16.95
CA GLY A 446 1.96 11.88 17.88
C GLY A 446 3.11 12.53 18.65
N ALA A 447 4.10 11.74 19.07
CA ALA A 447 5.36 12.21 19.66
C ALA A 447 6.33 12.87 18.65
N GLY A 448 5.93 13.02 17.38
CA GLY A 448 6.69 13.72 16.36
C GLY A 448 7.81 12.91 15.70
N PHE A 449 7.85 11.58 15.86
CA PHE A 449 8.82 10.75 15.12
C PHE A 449 8.54 10.77 13.62
N THR A 450 9.60 10.98 12.84
CA THR A 450 9.57 10.70 11.40
C THR A 450 9.77 9.22 11.16
N ILE A 451 9.33 8.71 10.01
CA ILE A 451 9.52 7.30 9.62
C ILE A 451 11.01 6.92 9.64
N LEU A 452 11.89 7.81 9.18
CA LEU A 452 13.34 7.56 9.15
C LEU A 452 13.95 7.61 10.54
N GLY A 453 13.50 8.53 11.41
CA GLY A 453 13.97 8.62 12.79
C GLY A 453 13.62 7.36 13.58
N TRP A 454 12.37 6.91 13.51
CA TRP A 454 11.96 5.68 14.18
C TRP A 454 12.71 4.45 13.65
N LYS A 455 12.92 4.35 12.34
CA LYS A 455 13.70 3.25 11.76
C LYS A 455 15.15 3.23 12.29
N ARG A 456 15.74 4.40 12.55
CA ARG A 456 17.08 4.51 13.15
C ARG A 456 17.08 4.00 14.59
N VAL A 457 16.12 4.44 15.41
CA VAL A 457 15.93 3.95 16.78
C VAL A 457 15.70 2.44 16.82
N HIS A 458 14.82 1.93 15.95
CA HIS A 458 14.53 0.50 15.83
C HIS A 458 15.80 -0.31 15.56
N ASN A 459 16.59 0.09 14.56
CA ASN A 459 17.84 -0.58 14.24
C ASN A 459 18.85 -0.52 15.40
N ALA A 460 18.94 0.62 16.10
CA ALA A 460 19.77 0.76 17.29
C ALA A 460 19.34 -0.20 18.40
N ASN A 461 18.04 -0.33 18.64
CA ASN A 461 17.48 -1.23 19.66
C ASN A 461 17.70 -2.72 19.29
N VAL A 462 17.56 -3.09 18.02
CA VAL A 462 17.88 -4.45 17.54
C VAL A 462 19.36 -4.77 17.78
N ARG A 463 20.25 -3.81 17.48
CA ARG A 463 21.69 -3.97 17.73
C ARG A 463 22.00 -4.06 19.23
N PHE A 464 21.36 -3.24 20.04
CA PHE A 464 21.48 -3.27 21.49
C PHE A 464 21.09 -4.63 22.09
N LYS A 465 19.99 -5.24 21.62
CA LYS A 465 19.61 -6.59 22.01
C LYS A 465 20.66 -7.65 21.65
N ALA A 466 21.27 -7.51 20.46
CA ALA A 466 22.34 -8.41 20.05
C ALA A 466 23.59 -8.24 20.93
N ASP A 467 23.93 -7.00 21.30
CA ASP A 467 25.08 -6.70 22.15
C ASP A 467 24.86 -7.13 23.62
N LEU A 468 23.63 -7.04 24.13
CA LEU A 468 23.22 -7.65 25.40
C LEU A 468 23.32 -9.18 25.37
N ALA A 469 22.87 -9.82 24.29
CA ALA A 469 22.98 -11.26 24.14
C ALA A 469 24.44 -11.74 24.07
N ALA A 470 25.34 -10.87 23.59
CA ALA A 470 26.78 -11.11 23.55
C ALA A 470 27.50 -10.77 24.88
N GLY A 471 26.79 -10.30 25.91
CA GLY A 471 27.37 -9.98 27.22
C GLY A 471 28.24 -8.72 27.23
N ARG A 472 28.02 -7.76 26.33
CA ARG A 472 28.83 -6.51 26.30
C ARG A 472 28.51 -5.53 27.43
N PHE A 473 27.39 -5.73 28.13
CA PHE A 473 26.88 -4.83 29.17
C PHE A 473 26.57 -5.58 30.47
N ASP A 474 27.12 -6.80 30.63
CA ASP A 474 27.07 -7.60 31.88
C ASP A 474 28.19 -7.21 32.85
#